data_AF-A0A414G8E4-F1
#
_entry.id   AF-A0A414G8E4-F1
#
_cell.length_a   1.000
_cell.length_b   1.000
_cell.length_c   1.000
_cell.angle_alpha   90.00
_cell.angle_beta   90.00
_cell.angle_gamma   90.00
#
_symmetry.space_group_name_H-M   'P 1'
#
loop_
_entity.id
_entity.type
_entity.pdbx_description
1 polymer ?
#
loop_
_entity_poly.entity_id
_entity_poly.type
_entity_poly.pdbx_seq_one_letter_code
_entity_poly.pdbx_strand_id
1 'polypeptide(L)'
;MYMKKLTLCVWLILLAACHGSDDNESEYIPPTLGGDVEVSFGGSVSVITSSVSVSRAPINRATFDEGSEIGIYGMVANENNMGTIDWAYNTVLLDAMKNAKYTATNHYVTDNGVVKQSLVQEEIAKFPPKASPTSPEPALVFYAYYPYTTAVAYDPYGSPNAPVIPVNLDHQDMSNTPDYMYAKASSVVTTQPILLTFEHILTRLDFDLYTNIRDFGLVEGEIGSPRLKKIVVYQDKQYAASMSLAGLESLDPEQAMSPLALVYPNLDYVITYKTAAQNRFTGASFLLFPTCFVTKVVFTIVTEKGVERDFIVYQYVAGSTDPLKQELPLERGKITKLTVKYTREINPNATINGWAENINLEGFTIGDNNSNVTP
;
A
#
# COMPACT_ATOMS: atom_id res chain seq x y z
N MET A 1 -33.43 -77.85 11.74
CA MET A 1 -32.01 -77.73 12.14
C MET A 1 -31.33 -76.81 11.13
N TYR A 2 -31.17 -75.52 11.44
CA TYR A 2 -30.07 -74.67 10.99
C TYR A 2 -30.18 -73.34 11.74
N MET A 3 -29.08 -72.95 12.38
CA MET A 3 -28.95 -71.85 13.32
C MET A 3 -28.77 -70.50 12.61
N LYS A 4 -29.44 -69.50 13.19
CA LYS A 4 -29.07 -68.08 13.36
C LYS A 4 -27.80 -67.58 12.66
N LYS A 5 -27.96 -66.51 11.86
CA LYS A 5 -27.17 -65.28 12.00
C LYS A 5 -28.09 -64.05 11.97
N LEU A 6 -28.21 -63.41 13.14
CA LEU A 6 -28.67 -62.04 13.38
C LEU A 6 -27.73 -61.08 12.63
N THR A 7 -28.23 -60.16 11.80
CA THR A 7 -28.60 -58.77 12.15
C THR A 7 -27.39 -57.83 12.26
N LEU A 8 -27.34 -56.80 11.41
CA LEU A 8 -27.68 -55.41 11.78
C LEU A 8 -27.04 -54.44 10.76
N CYS A 9 -27.86 -53.89 9.87
CA CYS A 9 -27.53 -52.66 9.15
C CYS A 9 -27.39 -51.54 10.19
N VAL A 10 -26.18 -51.03 10.41
CA VAL A 10 -25.97 -49.80 11.16
C VAL A 10 -25.94 -48.65 10.15
N TRP A 11 -27.07 -47.98 10.06
CA TRP A 11 -27.16 -46.60 9.62
C TRP A 11 -26.30 -45.74 10.57
N LEU A 12 -25.23 -45.11 10.07
CA LEU A 12 -24.63 -43.99 10.79
C LEU A 12 -25.52 -42.76 10.56
N ILE A 13 -26.35 -42.49 11.57
CA ILE A 13 -27.07 -41.23 11.71
C ILE A 13 -26.04 -40.16 12.10
N LEU A 14 -25.86 -39.15 11.25
CA LEU A 14 -25.27 -37.88 11.66
C LEU A 14 -26.15 -37.28 12.76
N LEU A 15 -25.69 -37.35 14.01
CA LEU A 15 -26.23 -36.53 15.08
C LEU A 15 -25.53 -35.17 15.00
N ALA A 16 -26.26 -34.20 14.44
CA ALA A 16 -26.05 -32.79 14.74
C ALA A 16 -26.27 -32.60 16.25
N ALA A 17 -25.21 -32.27 16.97
CA ALA A 17 -25.30 -31.70 18.30
C ALA A 17 -24.94 -30.23 18.21
N CYS A 18 -25.97 -29.38 18.06
CA CYS A 18 -25.92 -28.04 18.63
C CYS A 18 -25.98 -28.21 20.15
N HIS A 19 -24.90 -27.81 20.84
CA HIS A 19 -25.00 -27.25 22.18
C HIS A 19 -24.07 -26.05 22.24
N GLY A 20 -24.69 -24.87 22.29
CA GLY A 20 -24.04 -23.68 22.81
C GLY A 20 -24.12 -23.72 24.32
N SER A 21 -22.97 -23.52 24.94
CA SER A 21 -22.81 -22.86 26.23
C SER A 21 -21.32 -22.63 26.39
N ASP A 22 -20.95 -21.37 26.27
CA ASP A 22 -20.01 -20.65 27.14
C ASP A 22 -18.85 -21.46 27.71
N ASP A 23 -17.67 -21.20 27.14
CA ASP A 23 -16.41 -20.90 27.81
C ASP A 23 -15.27 -21.26 26.84
N ASN A 24 -15.07 -20.43 25.82
CA ASN A 24 -13.82 -20.46 25.03
C ASN A 24 -12.70 -19.86 25.88
N GLU A 25 -12.31 -20.56 26.95
CA GLU A 25 -10.94 -20.47 27.41
C GLU A 25 -10.07 -21.05 26.29
N SER A 26 -9.11 -20.25 25.83
CA SER A 26 -8.09 -20.67 24.88
C SER A 26 -7.49 -22.00 25.35
N GLU A 27 -7.64 -23.07 24.57
CA GLU A 27 -7.06 -24.37 24.91
C GLU A 27 -5.52 -24.22 24.89
N TYR A 28 -4.96 -23.96 26.08
CA TYR A 28 -3.51 -23.86 26.28
C TYR A 28 -2.95 -25.28 26.13
N ILE A 29 -2.37 -25.57 24.98
CA ILE A 29 -1.54 -26.75 24.79
C ILE A 29 -0.15 -26.36 25.29
N PRO A 30 0.34 -26.89 26.43
CA PRO A 30 1.68 -26.60 26.89
C PRO A 30 2.67 -27.05 25.80
N PRO A 31 3.67 -26.22 25.44
CA PRO A 31 4.69 -26.62 24.49
C PRO A 31 5.35 -27.88 25.03
N THR A 32 5.17 -28.99 24.30
CA THR A 32 5.79 -30.24 24.68
C THR A 32 7.29 -30.08 24.56
N LEU A 33 8.04 -30.49 25.59
CA LEU A 33 9.50 -30.63 25.54
C LEU A 33 9.87 -31.39 24.24
N GLY A 34 10.42 -30.68 23.26
CA GLY A 34 10.92 -31.27 22.01
C GLY A 34 9.90 -31.49 20.89
N GLY A 35 8.73 -30.85 20.91
CA GLY A 35 7.81 -30.86 19.77
C GLY A 35 8.13 -29.76 18.75
N ASP A 36 8.25 -30.13 17.47
CA ASP A 36 8.31 -29.18 16.35
C ASP A 36 6.93 -28.50 16.18
N VAL A 37 6.77 -27.26 16.65
CA VAL A 37 5.54 -26.49 16.42
C VAL A 37 5.69 -25.69 15.13
N GLU A 38 4.82 -25.96 14.15
CA GLU A 38 4.79 -25.25 12.87
C GLU A 38 4.31 -23.80 13.04
N VAL A 39 4.92 -22.89 12.29
CA VAL A 39 4.50 -21.50 12.23
C VAL A 39 3.52 -21.33 11.07
N SER A 40 2.36 -20.76 11.36
CA SER A 40 1.38 -20.34 10.35
C SER A 40 1.17 -18.83 10.42
N PHE A 41 0.86 -18.21 9.27
CA PHE A 41 0.73 -16.77 9.15
C PHE A 41 -0.64 -16.36 8.58
N GLY A 42 -1.22 -15.33 9.20
CA GLY A 42 -2.27 -14.52 8.61
C GLY A 42 -1.70 -13.17 8.18
N GLY A 43 -2.06 -12.68 7.01
CA GLY A 43 -1.78 -11.34 6.54
C GLY A 43 -2.98 -10.41 6.71
N SER A 44 -2.72 -9.16 7.04
CA SER A 44 -3.65 -8.04 6.94
C SER A 44 -2.91 -6.80 6.49
N VAL A 45 -3.59 -5.91 5.77
CA VAL A 45 -3.07 -4.62 5.31
C VAL A 45 -3.76 -3.53 6.12
N SER A 46 -2.97 -2.62 6.68
CA SER A 46 -3.49 -1.40 7.30
C SER A 46 -4.20 -0.58 6.24
N VAL A 47 -5.54 -0.51 6.32
CA VAL A 47 -6.34 0.21 5.34
C VAL A 47 -6.03 1.70 5.43
N ILE A 48 -5.48 2.28 4.36
CA ILE A 48 -5.52 3.73 4.20
C ILE A 48 -6.96 4.11 3.91
N THR A 49 -7.65 4.69 4.89
CA THR A 49 -9.06 5.06 4.77
C THR A 49 -9.20 6.21 3.77
N SER A 50 -9.43 5.89 2.49
CA SER A 50 -10.09 6.82 1.58
C SER A 50 -10.96 6.06 0.57
N SER A 51 -12.24 6.41 0.57
CA SER A 51 -13.35 5.70 -0.05
C SER A 51 -13.55 6.05 -1.53
N VAL A 52 -12.89 5.37 -2.47
CA VAL A 52 -13.45 5.19 -3.84
C VAL A 52 -12.86 3.94 -4.52
N SER A 53 -13.70 3.21 -5.26
CA SER A 53 -13.37 2.05 -6.10
C SER A 53 -12.43 2.41 -7.25
N VAL A 54 -11.45 1.55 -7.53
CA VAL A 54 -10.47 1.74 -8.62
C VAL A 54 -10.21 0.44 -9.38
N SER A 55 -9.92 0.55 -10.68
CA SER A 55 -9.73 -0.57 -11.61
C SER A 55 -8.27 -1.04 -11.77
N ARG A 56 -7.32 -0.46 -11.01
CA ARG A 56 -5.96 -0.93 -10.67
C ARG A 56 -5.27 0.24 -9.94
N ALA A 57 -5.24 0.18 -8.61
CA ALA A 57 -4.70 1.20 -7.72
C ALA A 57 -3.94 0.54 -6.56
N PRO A 58 -3.15 1.29 -5.78
CA PRO A 58 -2.50 0.77 -4.56
C PRO A 58 -3.50 0.07 -3.65
N ILE A 59 -3.07 -0.98 -2.93
CA ILE A 59 -3.96 -1.87 -2.18
C ILE A 59 -4.70 -1.03 -1.13
N ASN A 60 -5.99 -0.78 -1.37
CA ASN A 60 -6.85 0.05 -0.52
C ASN A 60 -7.85 -0.80 0.29
N ARG A 61 -7.61 -2.11 0.34
CA ARG A 61 -8.39 -3.11 1.05
C ARG A 61 -7.59 -3.60 2.25
N ALA A 62 -8.26 -4.23 3.22
CA ALA A 62 -7.61 -4.78 4.41
C ALA A 62 -6.75 -6.03 4.12
N THR A 63 -6.63 -6.44 2.85
CA THR A 63 -5.97 -7.67 2.39
C THR A 63 -5.31 -7.46 1.03
N PHE A 64 -4.33 -8.31 0.71
CA PHE A 64 -3.68 -8.35 -0.60
C PHE A 64 -4.58 -9.02 -1.65
N ASP A 65 -4.27 -8.76 -2.92
CA ASP A 65 -4.83 -9.55 -4.02
C ASP A 65 -4.36 -11.01 -3.91
N GLU A 66 -5.22 -11.95 -4.30
CA GLU A 66 -4.84 -13.37 -4.32
C GLU A 66 -3.66 -13.59 -5.28
N GLY A 67 -2.67 -14.35 -4.84
CA GLY A 67 -1.42 -14.58 -5.58
C GLY A 67 -0.32 -13.57 -5.29
N SER A 68 -0.56 -12.50 -4.53
CA SER A 68 0.49 -11.58 -4.09
C SER A 68 1.59 -12.32 -3.32
N GLU A 69 2.85 -12.08 -3.69
CA GLU A 69 4.01 -12.71 -3.06
C GLU A 69 4.63 -11.78 -2.00
N ILE A 70 4.92 -12.33 -0.82
CA ILE A 70 5.41 -11.62 0.37
C ILE A 70 6.73 -12.27 0.82
N GLY A 71 7.72 -11.45 1.18
CA GLY A 71 8.95 -11.93 1.78
C GLY A 71 8.91 -11.83 3.30
N ILE A 72 9.24 -12.93 3.98
CA ILE A 72 9.26 -13.00 5.45
C ILE A 72 10.65 -13.39 5.94
N TYR A 73 11.11 -12.69 6.97
CA TYR A 73 12.28 -13.00 7.76
C TYR A 73 11.89 -13.34 9.19
N GLY A 74 12.56 -14.34 9.77
CA GLY A 74 12.39 -14.75 11.16
C GLY A 74 13.70 -14.69 11.94
N MET A 75 13.62 -14.22 13.19
CA MET A 75 14.71 -14.23 14.16
C MET A 75 14.35 -15.07 15.36
N VAL A 76 15.31 -15.88 15.83
CA VAL A 76 15.14 -16.66 17.07
C VAL A 76 15.14 -15.72 18.27
N ALA A 77 14.12 -15.86 19.10
CA ALA A 77 13.95 -15.12 20.34
C ALA A 77 13.47 -16.04 21.47
N ASN A 78 13.22 -15.45 22.63
CA ASN A 78 12.44 -16.02 23.71
C ASN A 78 11.52 -14.96 24.32
N GLU A 79 10.61 -15.38 25.19
CA GLU A 79 9.63 -14.48 25.83
C GLU A 79 10.27 -13.27 26.53
N ASN A 80 11.51 -13.37 27.02
CA ASN A 80 12.19 -12.29 27.74
C ASN A 80 12.85 -11.27 26.82
N ASN A 81 13.17 -11.63 25.57
CA ASN A 81 13.94 -10.76 24.66
C ASN A 81 13.27 -10.49 23.30
N MET A 82 12.12 -11.08 23.00
CA MET A 82 11.42 -10.84 21.72
C MET A 82 11.03 -9.37 21.48
N GLY A 83 10.91 -8.56 22.54
CA GLY A 83 10.64 -7.13 22.43
C GLY A 83 11.88 -6.27 22.15
N THR A 84 13.09 -6.80 22.36
CA THR A 84 14.36 -6.07 22.26
C THR A 84 15.31 -6.62 21.21
N ILE A 85 15.04 -7.82 20.67
CA ILE A 85 15.80 -8.37 19.55
C ILE A 85 15.62 -7.49 18.31
N ASP A 86 16.75 -7.23 17.66
CA ASP A 86 16.87 -6.50 16.41
C ASP A 86 17.99 -7.11 15.53
N TRP A 87 18.25 -6.46 14.39
CA TRP A 87 19.24 -6.89 13.41
C TRP A 87 20.70 -6.71 13.85
N ALA A 88 20.97 -6.11 15.01
CA ALA A 88 22.32 -6.00 15.56
C ALA A 88 22.80 -7.33 16.18
N TYR A 89 21.86 -8.24 16.54
CA TYR A 89 22.17 -9.57 17.03
C TYR A 89 22.25 -10.57 15.85
N ASN A 90 23.33 -11.36 15.79
CA ASN A 90 23.56 -12.43 14.81
C ASN A 90 22.57 -13.62 15.00
N THR A 91 21.26 -13.40 14.88
CA THR A 91 20.24 -14.41 15.20
C THR A 91 19.11 -14.46 14.16
N VAL A 92 19.41 -14.17 12.89
CA VAL A 92 18.51 -14.61 11.81
C VAL A 92 18.47 -16.13 11.83
N LEU A 93 17.27 -16.73 11.78
CA LEU A 93 17.13 -18.17 11.59
C LEU A 93 17.93 -18.56 10.33
N LEU A 94 19.02 -19.29 10.51
CA LEU A 94 19.69 -19.96 9.41
C LEU A 94 18.68 -20.96 8.82
N ASP A 95 18.44 -20.79 7.52
CA ASP A 95 17.81 -21.70 6.56
C ASP A 95 16.27 -21.71 6.42
N ALA A 96 15.42 -21.59 7.47
CA ALA A 96 13.95 -21.75 7.28
C ALA A 96 13.13 -20.45 7.09
N MET A 97 13.64 -19.29 7.50
CA MET A 97 12.92 -18.01 7.40
C MET A 97 13.84 -16.87 6.96
N LYS A 98 14.68 -17.11 5.95
CA LYS A 98 15.50 -16.08 5.33
C LYS A 98 14.93 -15.74 3.96
N ASN A 99 14.28 -14.59 3.85
CA ASN A 99 13.55 -14.17 2.65
C ASN A 99 12.58 -15.26 2.15
N ALA A 100 11.89 -15.92 3.08
CA ALA A 100 10.95 -16.98 2.76
C ALA A 100 9.78 -16.37 1.99
N LYS A 101 9.42 -16.98 0.85
CA LYS A 101 8.36 -16.50 -0.02
C LYS A 101 7.03 -17.10 0.40
N TYR A 102 6.07 -16.22 0.69
CA TYR A 102 4.69 -16.59 0.98
C TYR A 102 3.77 -16.05 -0.10
N THR A 103 2.70 -16.77 -0.38
CA THR A 103 1.66 -16.36 -1.32
C THR A 103 0.37 -16.09 -0.57
N ALA A 104 -0.22 -14.93 -0.85
CA ALA A 104 -1.51 -14.52 -0.32
C ALA A 104 -2.65 -15.33 -0.97
N THR A 105 -3.54 -15.91 -0.16
CA THR A 105 -4.62 -16.80 -0.61
C THR A 105 -6.01 -16.24 -0.24
N ASN A 106 -7.02 -17.10 -0.07
CA ASN A 106 -8.40 -16.69 0.22
C ASN A 106 -8.50 -15.86 1.51
N HIS A 107 -9.44 -14.92 1.48
CA HIS A 107 -9.79 -14.09 2.64
C HIS A 107 -10.75 -14.84 3.57
N TYR A 108 -10.66 -14.57 4.87
CA TYR A 108 -11.63 -15.04 5.86
C TYR A 108 -11.93 -13.92 6.86
N VAL A 109 -13.16 -13.88 7.34
CA VAL A 109 -13.61 -12.91 8.34
C VAL A 109 -13.55 -13.58 9.70
N THR A 110 -12.86 -12.97 10.65
CA THR A 110 -12.87 -13.43 12.04
C THR A 110 -14.12 -12.99 12.76
N ASP A 111 -14.44 -13.62 13.90
CA ASP A 111 -15.65 -13.32 14.70
C ASP A 111 -15.77 -11.85 15.13
N ASN A 112 -14.64 -11.10 15.15
CA ASN A 112 -14.58 -9.66 15.45
C ASN A 112 -14.70 -8.76 14.21
N GLY A 113 -15.07 -9.30 13.05
CA GLY A 113 -15.22 -8.55 11.79
C GLY A 113 -13.91 -8.16 11.10
N VAL A 114 -12.75 -8.59 11.62
CA VAL A 114 -11.46 -8.34 10.97
C VAL A 114 -11.30 -9.30 9.79
N VAL A 115 -11.12 -8.76 8.59
CA VAL A 115 -10.79 -9.52 7.38
C VAL A 115 -9.31 -9.88 7.46
N LYS A 116 -9.01 -11.17 7.45
CA LYS A 116 -7.66 -11.73 7.42
C LYS A 116 -7.47 -12.50 6.12
N GLN A 117 -6.22 -12.71 5.76
CA GLN A 117 -5.83 -13.49 4.59
C GLN A 117 -4.85 -14.56 5.01
N SER A 118 -5.02 -15.80 4.53
CA SER A 118 -4.04 -16.85 4.82
C SER A 118 -2.82 -16.67 3.92
N LEU A 119 -1.62 -16.81 4.50
CA LEU A 119 -0.35 -16.80 3.78
C LEU A 119 0.21 -18.22 3.75
N VAL A 120 0.44 -18.77 2.55
CA VAL A 120 0.94 -20.14 2.37
C VAL A 120 2.36 -20.14 1.79
N GLN A 121 3.13 -21.17 2.09
CA GLN A 121 4.50 -21.37 1.59
C GLN A 121 4.77 -22.85 1.31
N GLU A 122 5.87 -23.14 0.61
CA GLU A 122 6.31 -24.51 0.31
C GLU A 122 7.05 -25.17 1.48
N GLU A 123 7.92 -24.44 2.19
CA GLU A 123 8.68 -24.97 3.34
C GLU A 123 8.15 -24.41 4.66
N ILE A 124 7.49 -25.23 5.48
CA ILE A 124 6.89 -24.78 6.73
C ILE A 124 7.97 -24.55 7.79
N ALA A 125 8.17 -23.29 8.14
CA ALA A 125 9.05 -22.91 9.22
C ALA A 125 8.46 -23.26 10.61
N LYS A 126 9.35 -23.45 11.59
CA LYS A 126 9.01 -24.01 12.92
C LYS A 126 9.56 -23.16 14.05
N PHE A 127 8.87 -23.16 15.18
CA PHE A 127 9.42 -22.59 16.41
C PHE A 127 10.63 -23.38 16.89
N PRO A 128 11.65 -22.72 17.48
CA PRO A 128 12.77 -23.44 18.06
C PRO A 128 12.32 -24.26 19.27
N PRO A 129 12.94 -25.43 19.52
CA PRO A 129 12.57 -26.27 20.66
C PRO A 129 12.97 -25.60 21.99
N LYS A 130 12.17 -25.86 23.03
CA LYS A 130 12.50 -25.41 24.39
C LYS A 130 13.75 -26.14 24.91
N ALA A 131 14.78 -25.38 25.28
CA ALA A 131 16.08 -25.95 25.66
C ALA A 131 16.05 -26.71 26.99
N SER A 132 15.25 -26.28 27.96
CA SER A 132 15.05 -26.97 29.24
C SER A 132 13.72 -26.56 29.90
N PRO A 133 13.19 -27.30 30.89
CA PRO A 133 11.96 -26.94 31.58
C PRO A 133 11.97 -25.55 32.24
N THR A 134 13.16 -25.08 32.63
CA THR A 134 13.38 -23.78 33.29
C THR A 134 13.85 -22.69 32.34
N SER A 135 14.05 -23.02 31.05
CA SER A 135 14.40 -22.03 30.04
C SER A 135 13.18 -21.18 29.70
N PRO A 136 13.37 -19.90 29.35
CA PRO A 136 12.28 -19.06 28.86
C PRO A 136 11.61 -19.68 27.63
N GLU A 137 10.31 -19.39 27.44
CA GLU A 137 9.58 -19.92 26.29
C GLU A 137 10.20 -19.48 24.96
N PRO A 138 10.39 -20.40 23.98
CA PRO A 138 10.84 -20.05 22.65
C PRO A 138 9.91 -19.04 21.99
N ALA A 139 10.48 -18.07 21.29
CA ALA A 139 9.75 -17.06 20.56
C ALA A 139 10.40 -16.77 19.21
N LEU A 140 9.67 -16.07 18.35
CA LEU A 140 10.15 -15.60 17.07
C LEU A 140 9.76 -14.13 16.88
N VAL A 141 10.68 -13.37 16.27
CA VAL A 141 10.41 -12.01 15.77
C VAL A 141 10.40 -12.07 14.25
N PHE A 142 9.37 -11.50 13.64
CA PHE A 142 9.13 -11.52 12.21
C PHE A 142 9.23 -10.13 11.63
N TYR A 143 9.85 -10.07 10.46
CA TYR A 143 9.88 -8.90 9.60
C TYR A 143 9.38 -9.34 8.23
N ALA A 144 8.38 -8.65 7.70
CA ALA A 144 7.83 -8.99 6.40
C ALA A 144 7.76 -7.76 5.50
N TYR A 145 7.81 -7.99 4.20
CA TYR A 145 7.69 -6.94 3.21
C TYR A 145 6.95 -7.43 1.96
N TYR A 146 6.37 -6.47 1.25
CA TYR A 146 5.71 -6.67 -0.02
C TYR A 146 6.13 -5.54 -0.99
N PRO A 147 6.27 -5.81 -2.30
CA PRO A 147 6.24 -7.13 -2.94
C PRO A 147 7.51 -7.95 -2.69
N TYR A 148 7.39 -9.28 -2.75
CA TYR A 148 8.54 -10.19 -2.67
C TYR A 148 9.57 -9.94 -3.78
N THR A 149 10.86 -10.04 -3.45
CA THR A 149 11.95 -10.04 -4.44
C THR A 149 13.11 -10.93 -4.01
N THR A 150 13.85 -11.46 -4.99
CA THR A 150 15.13 -12.13 -4.75
C THR A 150 16.31 -11.15 -4.72
N ALA A 151 16.11 -9.90 -5.17
CA ALA A 151 17.14 -8.87 -5.24
C ALA A 151 17.36 -8.19 -3.87
N VAL A 152 17.71 -8.98 -2.86
CA VAL A 152 17.97 -8.50 -1.50
C VAL A 152 19.45 -8.21 -1.32
N ALA A 153 19.76 -7.02 -0.82
CA ALA A 153 21.10 -6.64 -0.38
C ALA A 153 21.22 -6.69 1.15
N TYR A 154 22.45 -6.63 1.64
CA TYR A 154 22.77 -6.49 3.06
C TYR A 154 23.73 -5.30 3.20
N ASP A 155 23.45 -4.40 4.13
CA ASP A 155 24.31 -3.25 4.39
C ASP A 155 25.53 -3.67 5.22
N PRO A 156 26.76 -3.60 4.69
CA PRO A 156 27.97 -3.96 5.44
C PRO A 156 28.39 -2.92 6.50
N TYR A 157 27.79 -1.73 6.52
CA TYR A 157 28.17 -0.61 7.39
C TYR A 157 27.06 -0.14 8.36
N GLY A 158 25.82 -0.63 8.19
CA GLY A 158 24.67 -0.42 9.08
C GLY A 158 24.48 -1.52 10.13
N SER A 159 23.24 -1.86 10.50
CA SER A 159 22.96 -3.12 11.22
C SER A 159 23.34 -4.28 10.29
N PRO A 160 24.49 -4.94 10.49
CA PRO A 160 25.23 -5.63 9.42
C PRO A 160 24.51 -6.87 8.84
N ASN A 161 23.33 -7.19 9.37
CA ASN A 161 22.52 -8.34 8.99
C ASN A 161 21.13 -7.97 8.45
N ALA A 162 20.75 -6.69 8.48
CA ALA A 162 19.42 -6.27 8.04
C ALA A 162 19.29 -6.39 6.51
N PRO A 163 18.29 -7.12 6.00
CA PRO A 163 17.94 -7.13 4.60
C PRO A 163 17.56 -5.72 4.15
N VAL A 164 18.09 -5.37 2.99
CA VAL A 164 17.84 -4.12 2.30
C VAL A 164 17.12 -4.46 1.01
N ILE A 165 15.86 -4.02 0.92
CA ILE A 165 14.95 -4.30 -0.19
C ILE A 165 14.95 -3.10 -1.14
N PRO A 166 15.20 -3.28 -2.45
CA PRO A 166 15.13 -2.19 -3.41
C PRO A 166 13.68 -1.73 -3.57
N VAL A 167 13.49 -0.40 -3.57
CA VAL A 167 12.19 0.25 -3.81
C VAL A 167 12.32 1.14 -5.03
N ASN A 168 11.54 0.85 -6.08
CA ASN A 168 11.61 1.55 -7.36
C ASN A 168 10.23 2.04 -7.79
N LEU A 169 10.19 3.27 -8.28
CA LEU A 169 9.02 3.85 -8.96
C LEU A 169 9.13 3.60 -10.47
N ASP A 170 8.05 3.15 -11.09
CA ASP A 170 7.95 3.07 -12.55
C ASP A 170 7.62 4.46 -13.12
N HIS A 171 8.66 5.27 -13.30
CA HIS A 171 8.55 6.64 -13.76
C HIS A 171 7.95 6.80 -15.17
N GLN A 172 7.96 5.76 -16.00
CA GLN A 172 7.37 5.80 -17.34
C GLN A 172 5.87 5.51 -17.32
N ASP A 173 5.44 4.66 -16.39
CA ASP A 173 4.03 4.37 -16.15
C ASP A 173 3.77 4.05 -14.67
N MET A 174 3.36 5.08 -13.94
CA MET A 174 3.10 5.00 -12.50
C MET A 174 1.98 4.04 -12.14
N SER A 175 1.14 3.61 -13.08
CA SER A 175 0.14 2.55 -12.85
C SER A 175 0.77 1.19 -12.54
N ASN A 176 2.03 0.99 -12.95
CA ASN A 176 2.79 -0.24 -12.70
C ASN A 176 3.66 -0.16 -11.43
N THR A 177 3.72 1.01 -10.76
CA THR A 177 4.51 1.14 -9.53
C THR A 177 3.89 0.27 -8.44
N PRO A 178 4.62 -0.71 -7.87
CA PRO A 178 4.11 -1.52 -6.78
C PRO A 178 3.89 -0.69 -5.52
N ASP A 179 2.88 -1.07 -4.74
CA ASP A 179 2.65 -0.51 -3.42
C ASP A 179 3.52 -1.24 -2.40
N TYR A 180 4.60 -0.61 -1.96
CA TYR A 180 5.56 -1.25 -1.05
C TYR A 180 5.06 -1.17 0.39
N MET A 181 5.19 -2.29 1.12
CA MET A 181 4.70 -2.41 2.48
C MET A 181 5.68 -3.14 3.38
N TYR A 182 5.54 -2.90 4.68
CA TYR A 182 6.37 -3.49 5.73
C TYR A 182 5.51 -3.92 6.92
N ALA A 183 5.87 -5.02 7.56
CA ALA A 183 5.26 -5.47 8.81
C ALA A 183 6.33 -5.98 9.79
N LYS A 184 6.06 -5.79 11.09
CA LYS A 184 6.81 -6.41 12.18
C LYS A 184 5.83 -7.09 13.13
N ALA A 185 6.14 -8.31 13.54
CA ALA A 185 5.40 -9.02 14.56
C ALA A 185 6.34 -9.83 15.45
N SER A 186 5.85 -10.28 16.59
CA SER A 186 6.56 -11.22 17.46
C SER A 186 5.56 -12.16 18.11
N SER A 187 5.98 -13.39 18.37
CA SER A 187 5.13 -14.35 19.07
C SER A 187 5.97 -15.33 19.86
N VAL A 188 5.51 -15.68 21.06
CA VAL A 188 5.93 -16.92 21.73
C VAL A 188 5.34 -18.11 20.99
N VAL A 189 5.88 -19.31 21.22
CA VAL A 189 5.38 -20.55 20.63
C VAL A 189 3.84 -20.66 20.73
N THR A 190 3.19 -20.89 19.61
CA THR A 190 1.73 -20.93 19.50
C THR A 190 1.29 -21.77 18.31
N THR A 191 0.08 -22.33 18.39
CA THR A 191 -0.60 -23.01 17.28
C THR A 191 -1.52 -22.06 16.49
N GLN A 192 -1.70 -20.83 16.97
CA GLN A 192 -2.54 -19.82 16.33
C GLN A 192 -1.76 -19.11 15.20
N PRO A 193 -2.43 -18.75 14.08
CA PRO A 193 -1.80 -17.99 13.02
C PRO A 193 -1.29 -16.63 13.52
N ILE A 194 -0.03 -16.33 13.22
CA ILE A 194 0.62 -15.06 13.55
C ILE A 194 0.14 -14.01 12.55
N LEU A 195 -0.49 -12.94 13.06
CA LEU A 195 -0.99 -11.87 12.21
C LEU A 195 0.13 -10.88 11.88
N LEU A 196 0.40 -10.69 10.60
CA LEU A 196 1.25 -9.63 10.07
C LEU A 196 0.36 -8.49 9.59
N THR A 197 0.49 -7.32 10.23
CA THR A 197 -0.20 -6.09 9.83
C THR A 197 0.77 -5.24 9.02
N PHE A 198 0.50 -5.13 7.72
CA PHE A 198 1.35 -4.40 6.78
C PHE A 198 1.00 -2.93 6.73
N GLU A 199 2.01 -2.09 6.85
CA GLU A 199 1.93 -0.64 6.69
C GLU A 199 2.50 -0.22 5.34
N HIS A 200 1.83 0.72 4.68
CA HIS A 200 2.33 1.34 3.45
C HIS A 200 3.54 2.22 3.76
N ILE A 201 4.63 2.02 3.03
CA ILE A 201 5.87 2.79 3.26
C ILE A 201 5.99 4.01 2.35
N LEU A 202 5.25 4.02 1.24
CA LEU A 202 5.15 5.14 0.32
C LEU A 202 4.00 6.08 0.71
N THR A 203 4.01 7.28 0.16
CA THR A 203 2.86 8.20 0.19
C THR A 203 2.12 8.12 -1.14
N ARG A 204 0.85 8.53 -1.16
CA ARG A 204 0.01 8.46 -2.36
C ARG A 204 -0.54 9.84 -2.71
N LEU A 205 -0.33 10.27 -3.95
CA LEU A 205 -0.92 11.48 -4.52
C LEU A 205 -2.04 11.11 -5.50
N ASP A 206 -3.25 11.54 -5.22
CA ASP A 206 -4.46 11.31 -6.01
C ASP A 206 -4.97 12.61 -6.64
N PHE A 207 -5.71 12.47 -7.74
CA PHE A 207 -6.21 13.61 -8.52
C PHE A 207 -7.69 13.55 -8.81
N ASP A 208 -8.43 14.53 -8.29
CA ASP A 208 -9.87 14.70 -8.48
C ASP A 208 -10.16 15.72 -9.59
N LEU A 209 -10.44 15.26 -10.82
CA LEU A 209 -10.71 16.15 -11.96
C LEU A 209 -12.20 16.23 -12.32
N TYR A 210 -12.72 17.46 -12.40
CA TYR A 210 -14.12 17.73 -12.74
C TYR A 210 -14.32 19.05 -13.50
N THR A 211 -15.54 19.26 -14.02
CA THR A 211 -16.01 20.58 -14.47
C THR A 211 -17.39 20.90 -13.89
N ASN A 212 -17.70 22.18 -13.71
CA ASN A 212 -19.04 22.65 -13.32
C ASN A 212 -19.80 23.27 -14.50
N ILE A 213 -19.26 23.21 -15.71
CA ILE A 213 -19.93 23.67 -16.93
C ILE A 213 -20.82 22.54 -17.44
N ARG A 214 -22.13 22.79 -17.47
CA ARG A 214 -23.11 21.86 -18.06
C ARG A 214 -22.92 21.79 -19.57
N ASP A 215 -23.26 20.65 -20.16
CA ASP A 215 -23.22 20.42 -21.61
C ASP A 215 -21.84 20.68 -22.22
N PHE A 216 -20.79 20.31 -21.48
CA PHE A 216 -19.41 20.50 -21.89
C PHE A 216 -19.14 19.73 -23.20
N GLY A 217 -18.77 20.44 -24.26
CA GLY A 217 -18.50 19.83 -25.57
C GLY A 217 -19.72 19.59 -26.46
N LEU A 218 -20.92 20.05 -26.06
CA LEU A 218 -22.17 19.97 -26.84
C LEU A 218 -22.58 21.34 -27.41
N VAL A 219 -21.68 22.33 -27.35
CA VAL A 219 -21.90 23.69 -27.85
C VAL A 219 -21.38 23.80 -29.28
N GLU A 220 -21.96 24.70 -30.06
CA GLU A 220 -21.56 24.93 -31.45
C GLU A 220 -20.04 25.21 -31.58
N GLY A 221 -19.40 24.50 -32.51
CA GLY A 221 -17.96 24.58 -32.74
C GLY A 221 -17.09 23.72 -31.80
N GLU A 222 -17.68 22.88 -30.94
CA GLU A 222 -16.98 21.82 -30.20
C GLU A 222 -17.06 20.48 -30.93
N ILE A 223 -16.05 19.63 -30.74
CA ILE A 223 -16.04 18.25 -31.28
C ILE A 223 -16.40 17.20 -30.23
N GLY A 224 -16.49 17.58 -28.95
CA GLY A 224 -16.89 16.69 -27.87
C GLY A 224 -16.44 17.18 -26.48
N SER A 225 -16.75 16.42 -25.44
CA SER A 225 -16.28 16.72 -24.08
C SER A 225 -14.76 16.51 -23.98
N PRO A 226 -14.04 17.35 -23.21
CA PRO A 226 -12.60 17.26 -23.05
C PRO A 226 -12.21 15.99 -22.32
N ARG A 227 -11.01 15.49 -22.62
CA ARG A 227 -10.52 14.20 -22.15
C ARG A 227 -9.12 14.31 -21.59
N LEU A 228 -8.92 13.85 -20.36
CA LEU A 228 -7.60 13.72 -19.76
C LEU A 228 -6.89 12.49 -20.36
N LYS A 229 -5.68 12.71 -20.90
CA LYS A 229 -4.88 11.69 -21.59
C LYS A 229 -3.64 11.26 -20.83
N LYS A 230 -3.06 12.15 -20.03
CA LYS A 230 -1.81 11.90 -19.30
C LYS A 230 -1.68 12.83 -18.11
N ILE A 231 -1.07 12.35 -17.03
CA ILE A 231 -0.62 13.17 -15.91
C ILE A 231 0.89 13.01 -15.79
N VAL A 232 1.60 14.11 -15.52
CA VAL A 232 3.03 14.10 -15.20
C VAL A 232 3.26 14.83 -13.88
N VAL A 233 3.86 14.13 -12.92
CA VAL A 233 4.30 14.70 -11.63
C VAL A 233 5.81 14.86 -11.66
N TYR A 234 6.31 16.05 -11.37
CA TYR A 234 7.75 16.33 -11.30
C TYR A 234 8.19 16.37 -9.84
N GLN A 235 9.20 15.57 -9.47
CA GLN A 235 9.78 15.53 -8.12
C GLN A 235 11.28 15.87 -8.13
N ASP A 236 11.85 16.12 -6.96
CA ASP A 236 13.26 16.50 -6.79
C ASP A 236 14.19 15.33 -6.40
N LYS A 237 13.65 14.13 -6.22
CA LYS A 237 14.38 12.91 -5.82
C LYS A 237 14.50 11.91 -6.96
N GLN A 238 15.51 11.04 -6.88
CA GLN A 238 15.67 9.88 -7.75
C GLN A 238 14.49 8.89 -7.63
N TYR A 239 14.33 8.01 -8.62
CA TYR A 239 13.23 7.04 -8.69
C TYR A 239 13.43 5.77 -7.85
N ALA A 240 14.60 5.62 -7.23
CA ALA A 240 14.99 4.43 -6.52
C ALA A 240 15.53 4.77 -5.13
N ALA A 241 15.09 4.01 -4.14
CA ALA A 241 15.65 4.00 -2.80
C ALA A 241 15.73 2.56 -2.30
N SER A 242 16.05 2.39 -1.02
CA SER A 242 16.11 1.08 -0.40
C SER A 242 15.35 1.08 0.92
N MET A 243 14.70 -0.02 1.26
CA MET A 243 14.05 -0.22 2.54
C MET A 243 14.85 -1.23 3.36
N SER A 244 15.44 -0.78 4.47
CA SER A 244 16.02 -1.68 5.47
C SER A 244 14.92 -2.24 6.35
N LEU A 245 14.95 -3.55 6.61
CA LEU A 245 14.06 -4.16 7.60
C LEU A 245 14.45 -3.84 9.05
N ALA A 246 15.60 -3.19 9.29
CA ALA A 246 15.93 -2.64 10.61
C ALA A 246 15.17 -1.35 10.93
N GLY A 247 14.75 -0.63 9.90
CA GLY A 247 14.04 0.64 10.03
C GLY A 247 13.89 1.32 8.68
N LEU A 248 12.86 2.14 8.56
CA LEU A 248 12.49 2.79 7.29
C LEU A 248 13.29 4.08 7.00
N GLU A 249 14.45 4.27 7.65
CA GLU A 249 15.31 5.45 7.48
C GLU A 249 15.98 5.49 6.11
N SER A 250 16.28 4.33 5.54
CA SER A 250 16.92 4.21 4.22
C SER A 250 15.98 4.56 3.05
N LEU A 251 14.69 4.75 3.33
CA LEU A 251 13.66 5.07 2.34
C LEU A 251 13.68 6.57 1.97
N ASP A 252 14.88 7.09 1.72
CA ASP A 252 15.13 8.44 1.23
C ASP A 252 16.00 8.34 -0.03
N PRO A 253 15.44 8.54 -1.23
CA PRO A 253 16.22 8.53 -2.46
C PRO A 253 17.22 9.69 -2.47
N GLU A 254 18.29 9.52 -3.26
CA GLU A 254 19.21 10.61 -3.52
C GLU A 254 18.52 11.81 -4.19
N GLN A 255 19.09 13.00 -3.98
CA GLN A 255 18.64 14.20 -4.66
C GLN A 255 18.86 14.07 -6.17
N ALA A 256 17.86 14.44 -6.96
CA ALA A 256 18.02 14.61 -8.39
C ALA A 256 18.65 15.98 -8.70
N MET A 257 19.50 16.01 -9.72
CA MET A 257 20.14 17.25 -10.22
C MET A 257 19.14 18.23 -10.86
N SER A 258 17.96 17.74 -11.24
CA SER A 258 16.87 18.49 -11.86
C SER A 258 15.53 17.81 -11.58
N PRO A 259 14.40 18.52 -11.65
CA PRO A 259 13.09 17.90 -11.49
C PRO A 259 12.88 16.73 -12.45
N LEU A 260 12.55 15.58 -11.88
CA LEU A 260 12.36 14.31 -12.57
C LEU A 260 10.88 14.01 -12.76
N ALA A 261 10.51 13.61 -13.98
CA ALA A 261 9.13 13.33 -14.35
C ALA A 261 8.72 11.91 -13.97
N LEU A 262 7.53 11.77 -13.38
CA LEU A 262 6.79 10.54 -13.18
C LEU A 262 5.54 10.63 -14.04
N VAL A 263 5.28 9.63 -14.87
CA VAL A 263 4.23 9.69 -15.89
C VAL A 263 3.12 8.69 -15.60
N TYR A 264 1.87 9.12 -15.72
CA TYR A 264 0.71 8.23 -15.80
C TYR A 264 0.09 8.39 -17.21
N PRO A 265 0.47 7.53 -18.16
CA PRO A 265 0.11 7.66 -19.56
C PRO A 265 -1.28 7.10 -19.87
N ASN A 266 -1.70 7.25 -21.14
CA ASN A 266 -2.82 6.52 -21.74
C ASN A 266 -4.17 6.59 -21.01
N LEU A 267 -4.41 7.68 -20.28
CA LEU A 267 -5.72 7.95 -19.70
C LEU A 267 -6.74 8.22 -20.82
N ASP A 268 -8.00 7.92 -20.55
CA ASP A 268 -9.13 8.30 -21.41
C ASP A 268 -10.32 8.75 -20.57
N TYR A 269 -10.05 9.61 -19.60
CA TYR A 269 -11.09 10.10 -18.71
C TYR A 269 -11.83 11.27 -19.34
N VAL A 270 -13.12 11.08 -19.60
CA VAL A 270 -14.02 12.16 -20.05
C VAL A 270 -14.33 13.08 -18.87
N ILE A 271 -13.91 14.34 -19.00
CA ILE A 271 -14.19 15.35 -17.97
C ILE A 271 -15.65 15.75 -18.11
N THR A 272 -16.45 15.39 -17.12
CA THR A 272 -17.91 15.58 -17.13
C THR A 272 -18.33 16.57 -16.07
N TYR A 273 -19.52 17.14 -16.27
CA TYR A 273 -20.18 17.96 -15.26
C TYR A 273 -20.38 17.16 -13.98
N LYS A 274 -19.85 17.67 -12.87
CA LYS A 274 -20.08 17.13 -11.52
C LYS A 274 -20.39 18.28 -10.58
N THR A 275 -21.32 18.06 -9.66
CA THR A 275 -21.45 18.92 -8.49
C THR A 275 -20.31 18.67 -7.52
N ALA A 276 -20.07 19.56 -6.57
CA ALA A 276 -19.00 19.36 -5.60
C ALA A 276 -19.18 18.20 -4.64
N ALA A 277 -20.43 17.77 -4.44
CA ALA A 277 -20.74 16.58 -3.65
C ALA A 277 -20.60 15.27 -4.43
N GLN A 278 -20.44 15.31 -5.76
CA GLN A 278 -20.28 14.12 -6.58
C GLN A 278 -18.79 13.79 -6.68
N ASN A 279 -18.32 12.92 -5.78
CA ASN A 279 -16.94 12.44 -5.69
C ASN A 279 -16.31 12.27 -7.08
N ARG A 280 -15.14 12.87 -7.21
CA ARG A 280 -14.51 13.21 -8.48
C ARG A 280 -13.47 12.13 -8.80
N PHE A 281 -13.02 12.10 -10.04
CA PHE A 281 -12.15 11.06 -10.62
C PHE A 281 -11.00 10.66 -9.68
N THR A 282 -10.68 9.37 -9.59
CA THR A 282 -9.45 8.88 -8.93
C THR A 282 -8.73 7.86 -9.84
N GLY A 283 -8.84 8.03 -11.16
CA GLY A 283 -8.32 7.05 -12.11
C GLY A 283 -6.81 7.13 -12.34
N ALA A 284 -6.09 7.90 -11.53
CA ALA A 284 -4.64 7.92 -11.47
C ALA A 284 -4.18 8.18 -10.02
N SER A 285 -3.29 7.31 -9.54
CA SER A 285 -2.68 7.39 -8.21
C SER A 285 -1.17 7.29 -8.36
N PHE A 286 -0.45 8.25 -7.79
CA PHE A 286 1.01 8.28 -7.82
C PHE A 286 1.52 7.85 -6.46
N LEU A 287 2.20 6.72 -6.42
CA LEU A 287 3.00 6.33 -5.26
C LEU A 287 4.33 7.07 -5.30
N LEU A 288 4.67 7.74 -4.22
CA LEU A 288 5.85 8.59 -4.12
C LEU A 288 6.64 8.24 -2.86
N PHE A 289 7.92 8.59 -2.84
CA PHE A 289 8.68 8.54 -1.60
C PHE A 289 8.20 9.63 -0.64
N PRO A 290 7.99 9.36 0.65
CA PRO A 290 7.50 10.37 1.59
C PRO A 290 8.41 11.60 1.75
N THR A 291 9.71 11.44 1.50
CA THR A 291 10.71 12.53 1.57
C THR A 291 10.85 13.31 0.27
N CYS A 292 10.15 12.91 -0.80
CA CYS A 292 10.22 13.62 -2.06
C CYS A 292 9.44 14.92 -2.00
N PHE A 293 9.86 15.86 -2.82
CA PHE A 293 9.23 17.13 -2.98
C PHE A 293 8.66 17.27 -4.38
N VAL A 294 7.34 17.40 -4.48
CA VAL A 294 6.66 17.64 -5.76
C VAL A 294 6.86 19.10 -6.16
N THR A 295 7.49 19.31 -7.31
CA THR A 295 7.79 20.65 -7.83
C THR A 295 6.73 21.15 -8.79
N LYS A 296 6.09 20.26 -9.56
CA LYS A 296 5.14 20.61 -10.61
C LYS A 296 4.25 19.42 -10.97
N VAL A 297 2.99 19.68 -11.31
CA VAL A 297 2.08 18.68 -11.90
C VAL A 297 1.52 19.22 -13.21
N VAL A 298 1.51 18.38 -14.25
CA VAL A 298 1.04 18.73 -15.60
C VAL A 298 0.01 17.72 -16.06
N PHE A 299 -1.14 18.20 -16.54
CA PHE A 299 -2.17 17.38 -17.17
C PHE A 299 -2.17 17.62 -18.68
N THR A 300 -2.14 16.55 -19.45
CA THR A 300 -2.36 16.61 -20.91
C THR A 300 -3.82 16.30 -21.19
N ILE A 301 -4.53 17.26 -21.78
CA ILE A 301 -5.97 17.19 -22.03
C ILE A 301 -6.22 17.43 -23.52
N VAL A 302 -7.01 16.57 -24.16
CA VAL A 302 -7.66 16.89 -25.43
C VAL A 302 -8.84 17.78 -25.10
N THR A 303 -8.77 19.04 -25.51
CA THR A 303 -9.82 20.03 -25.23
C THR A 303 -11.09 19.70 -26.00
N GLU A 304 -12.16 20.42 -25.68
CA GLU A 304 -13.44 20.38 -26.38
C GLU A 304 -13.33 20.69 -27.89
N LYS A 305 -12.28 21.41 -28.29
CA LYS A 305 -11.93 21.70 -29.69
C LYS A 305 -11.14 20.59 -30.38
N GLY A 306 -10.81 19.50 -29.67
CA GLY A 306 -10.00 18.40 -30.18
C GLY A 306 -8.51 18.64 -30.20
N VAL A 307 -8.05 19.70 -29.53
CA VAL A 307 -6.63 20.05 -29.48
C VAL A 307 -6.04 19.48 -28.21
N GLU A 308 -4.97 18.71 -28.32
CA GLU A 308 -4.21 18.26 -27.16
C GLU A 308 -3.36 19.42 -26.62
N ARG A 309 -3.44 19.67 -25.31
CA ARG A 309 -2.67 20.70 -24.62
C ARG A 309 -2.22 20.24 -23.23
N ASP A 310 -1.09 20.77 -22.80
CA ASP A 310 -0.57 20.60 -21.45
C ASP A 310 -1.02 21.76 -20.54
N PHE A 311 -1.42 21.42 -19.33
CA PHE A 311 -1.90 22.35 -18.30
C PHE A 311 -1.12 22.13 -17.00
N ILE A 312 -0.44 23.16 -16.50
CA ILE A 312 0.30 23.11 -15.22
C ILE A 312 -0.67 23.29 -14.05
N VAL A 313 -1.15 22.19 -13.45
CA VAL A 313 -2.18 22.23 -12.40
C VAL A 313 -1.63 22.52 -11.00
N TYR A 314 -0.33 22.39 -10.82
CA TYR A 314 0.38 22.71 -9.59
C TYR A 314 1.82 23.08 -9.92
N GLN A 315 2.37 24.09 -9.25
CA GLN A 315 3.79 24.41 -9.31
C GLN A 315 4.23 25.06 -8.01
N TYR A 316 5.19 24.43 -7.34
CA TYR A 316 5.77 25.00 -6.14
C TYR A 316 6.52 26.30 -6.43
N VAL A 317 6.36 27.27 -5.53
CA VAL A 317 7.13 28.52 -5.51
C VAL A 317 7.57 28.81 -4.07
N ALA A 318 8.88 28.85 -3.86
CA ALA A 318 9.47 29.09 -2.55
C ALA A 318 8.98 30.40 -1.92
N GLY A 319 8.57 30.34 -0.65
CA GLY A 319 8.06 31.49 0.09
C GLY A 319 6.68 31.97 -0.33
N SER A 320 5.98 31.26 -1.20
CA SER A 320 4.63 31.64 -1.59
C SER A 320 3.62 31.44 -0.46
N THR A 321 2.75 32.42 -0.27
CA THR A 321 1.58 32.30 0.61
C THR A 321 0.37 31.71 -0.12
N ASP A 322 0.48 31.48 -1.43
CA ASP A 322 -0.55 30.82 -2.23
C ASP A 322 -0.51 29.31 -1.92
N PRO A 323 -1.57 28.73 -1.35
CA PRO A 323 -1.62 27.30 -1.02
C PRO A 323 -1.34 26.39 -2.23
N LEU A 324 -1.59 26.85 -3.46
CA LEU A 324 -1.36 26.09 -4.70
C LEU A 324 0.11 26.10 -5.15
N LYS A 325 0.94 26.89 -4.49
CA LYS A 325 2.37 27.01 -4.73
C LYS A 325 3.19 26.63 -3.50
N GLN A 326 2.52 26.21 -2.44
CA GLN A 326 3.14 25.65 -1.25
C GLN A 326 3.43 24.17 -1.44
N GLU A 327 4.33 23.66 -0.61
CA GLU A 327 4.71 22.25 -0.59
C GLU A 327 3.49 21.36 -0.32
N LEU A 328 3.38 20.27 -1.10
CA LEU A 328 2.35 19.26 -0.84
C LEU A 328 2.75 18.45 0.40
N PRO A 329 1.86 18.27 1.39
CA PRO A 329 2.14 17.43 2.54
C PRO A 329 2.16 15.97 2.08
N LEU A 330 3.35 15.40 2.03
CA LEU A 330 3.57 14.02 1.61
C LEU A 330 3.98 13.21 2.84
N GLU A 331 3.06 12.41 3.34
CA GLU A 331 3.25 11.62 4.54
C GLU A 331 3.17 10.13 4.23
N ARG A 332 4.07 9.36 4.85
CA ARG A 332 4.11 7.90 4.74
C ARG A 332 2.74 7.29 5.08
N GLY A 333 2.26 6.40 4.22
CA GLY A 333 1.00 5.69 4.41
C GLY A 333 -0.24 6.59 4.37
N LYS A 334 -0.12 7.84 3.91
CA LYS A 334 -1.24 8.76 3.74
C LYS A 334 -1.50 9.07 2.26
N ILE A 335 -2.75 9.50 2.00
CA ILE A 335 -3.19 9.96 0.69
C ILE A 335 -3.33 11.48 0.73
N THR A 336 -2.66 12.14 -0.19
CA THR A 336 -2.81 13.56 -0.50
C THR A 336 -3.64 13.68 -1.77
N LYS A 337 -4.73 14.44 -1.72
CA LYS A 337 -5.67 14.61 -2.84
C LYS A 337 -5.55 16.01 -3.42
N LEU A 338 -5.33 16.10 -4.73
CA LEU A 338 -5.36 17.34 -5.48
C LEU A 338 -6.63 17.41 -6.32
N THR A 339 -7.47 18.40 -6.05
CA THR A 339 -8.74 18.57 -6.75
C THR A 339 -8.64 19.69 -7.79
N VAL A 340 -8.92 19.36 -9.04
CA VAL A 340 -8.73 20.21 -10.20
C VAL A 340 -10.06 20.46 -10.91
N LYS A 341 -10.38 21.74 -11.14
CA LYS A 341 -11.59 22.18 -11.84
C LYS A 341 -11.24 22.66 -13.25
N TYR A 342 -11.70 21.96 -14.27
CA TYR A 342 -11.54 22.37 -15.67
C TYR A 342 -12.62 23.38 -16.08
N THR A 343 -12.23 24.53 -16.64
CA THR A 343 -13.13 25.59 -17.14
C THR A 343 -12.67 26.15 -18.51
N ARG A 344 -13.57 26.83 -19.23
CA ARG A 344 -13.33 27.34 -20.61
C ARG A 344 -12.60 28.70 -20.67
N GLU A 345 -12.51 29.45 -19.57
CA GLU A 345 -11.88 30.76 -19.59
C GLU A 345 -10.36 30.66 -19.45
N ILE A 346 -9.64 31.13 -20.47
CA ILE A 346 -8.23 31.49 -20.34
C ILE A 346 -8.19 32.85 -19.62
N ASN A 347 -8.13 32.83 -18.29
CA ASN A 347 -7.69 33.95 -17.47
C ASN A 347 -7.00 33.40 -16.20
N PRO A 348 -5.73 33.76 -15.93
CA PRO A 348 -4.95 33.19 -14.84
C PRO A 348 -5.29 33.88 -13.54
N ASN A 349 -6.18 33.33 -12.72
CA ASN A 349 -6.28 33.67 -11.30
C ASN A 349 -7.06 32.59 -10.55
N ALA A 350 -6.39 31.95 -9.60
CA ALA A 350 -6.94 30.98 -8.68
C ALA A 350 -6.93 31.57 -7.25
N THR A 351 -8.07 31.64 -6.55
CA THR A 351 -8.15 32.14 -5.16
C THR A 351 -9.04 31.24 -4.27
N ILE A 352 -8.52 30.28 -3.50
CA ILE A 352 -9.32 29.49 -2.52
C ILE A 352 -8.80 29.72 -1.10
N ASN A 353 -9.75 29.84 -0.19
CA ASN A 353 -9.59 29.93 1.26
C ASN A 353 -9.72 28.54 1.91
N GLY A 354 -8.71 28.14 2.72
CA GLY A 354 -8.91 27.38 3.97
C GLY A 354 -8.72 25.84 3.96
N TRP A 355 -8.11 25.35 5.05
CA TRP A 355 -7.52 24.01 5.30
C TRP A 355 -8.31 23.23 6.38
N ALA A 356 -8.52 21.90 6.25
CA ALA A 356 -8.64 20.90 7.34
C ALA A 356 -8.98 19.48 6.82
N GLU A 357 -8.30 18.47 7.38
CA GLU A 357 -8.36 16.97 7.39
C GLU A 357 -9.37 16.12 6.55
N ASN A 358 -10.26 16.71 5.76
CA ASN A 358 -10.91 16.13 4.58
C ASN A 358 -11.22 17.32 3.66
N ILE A 359 -10.30 17.65 2.75
CA ILE A 359 -10.39 18.92 2.02
C ILE A 359 -11.14 18.73 0.71
N ASN A 360 -12.38 19.24 0.67
CA ASN A 360 -13.12 19.53 -0.55
C ASN A 360 -12.65 20.90 -1.09
N LEU A 361 -11.91 20.91 -2.21
CA LEU A 361 -11.46 22.14 -2.88
C LEU A 361 -12.36 22.42 -4.11
N GLU A 362 -12.91 23.63 -4.19
CA GLU A 362 -13.70 24.11 -5.33
C GLU A 362 -13.02 25.29 -6.07
N GLY A 363 -12.50 25.04 -7.28
CA GLY A 363 -11.77 26.00 -8.15
C GLY A 363 -10.31 25.57 -8.35
N PHE A 364 -9.65 25.58 -9.53
CA PHE A 364 -9.36 26.71 -10.42
C PHE A 364 -8.64 26.34 -11.73
N THR A 365 -8.32 27.40 -12.52
CA THR A 365 -7.75 27.47 -13.88
C THR A 365 -6.31 28.05 -13.92
N ILE A 366 -5.57 27.77 -15.01
CA ILE A 366 -4.10 27.97 -15.22
C ILE A 366 -3.86 28.85 -16.47
N GLY A 367 -2.80 29.66 -16.49
CA GLY A 367 -2.34 30.40 -17.69
C GLY A 367 -0.84 30.27 -17.94
N ASP A 368 -0.46 30.42 -19.22
CA ASP A 368 0.88 30.19 -19.78
C ASP A 368 1.67 31.51 -19.96
N ASN A 369 2.96 31.47 -19.69
CA ASN A 369 3.88 32.60 -19.87
C ASN A 369 4.47 32.56 -21.28
N ASN A 370 3.93 33.36 -22.20
CA ASN A 370 4.68 33.83 -23.36
C ASN A 370 4.03 35.06 -24.00
N SER A 371 4.42 36.24 -23.55
CA SER A 371 4.47 37.41 -24.42
C SER A 371 5.92 37.90 -24.49
N ASN A 372 6.58 37.52 -25.58
CA ASN A 372 7.67 38.30 -26.13
C ASN A 372 7.17 39.73 -26.33
N VAL A 373 7.72 40.68 -25.57
CA VAL A 373 7.67 42.10 -25.92
C VAL A 373 9.09 42.65 -25.81
N THR A 374 9.69 42.85 -26.98
CA THR A 374 10.77 43.83 -27.23
C THR A 374 10.27 44.79 -28.28
N PRO A 375 10.64 46.08 -28.26
CA PRO A 375 10.78 47.02 -27.13
C PRO A 375 9.50 47.84 -26.87
#